data_AF-A0A4D9E2E5-F1
#
_entry.id   AF-A0A4D9E2E5-F1
#
_cell.length_a   1.000
_cell.length_b   1.000
_cell.length_c   1.000
_cell.angle_alpha   90.00
_cell.angle_beta   90.00
_cell.angle_gamma   90.00
#
_symmetry.space_group_name_H-M   'P 1'
#
loop_
_entity.id
_entity.type
_entity.pdbx_description
1 polymer ?
#
loop_
_entity_poly.entity_id
_entity_poly.type
_entity_poly.pdbx_seq_one_letter_code
_entity_poly.pdbx_strand_id
1 'polypeptide(L)'
;MGCDEPHTPEELLTLLSMVREEKVVEEKMKKKIAKKTGDVETRKQKVLQMEDDEHKLQELLQKRREDEQQDKGRKIAELKKLAEQQQVEQAKERSHKQQEKGKALHLQMELAVVTEEEENQKKEEQSPEEQERQQPRENKTKPPESVAIVPRKWLNITVEKSPVSDSYQGPPLGSKEPRFPKVNPNNYGLDLNSDDSTDDESQPRKPIPVWATGAQLNQAVTYQYYNPPNIETLFGLIISPKLEDIFYKNKPRYFKRTSSAVWHSPPLPGTKSTLGLPYNLKKY
;
A
#
# COMPACT_ATOMS: atom_id res chain seq x y z
N MET A 1 -12.68 89.60 -66.39
CA MET A 1 -14.08 89.13 -66.46
C MET A 1 -14.09 88.01 -67.48
N GLY A 2 -13.93 86.76 -67.03
CA GLY A 2 -14.11 85.58 -67.88
C GLY A 2 -15.57 85.21 -67.80
N CYS A 3 -16.28 85.33 -68.92
CA CYS A 3 -17.70 85.04 -69.02
C CYS A 3 -17.89 83.53 -69.09
N ASP A 4 -18.63 82.97 -68.13
CA ASP A 4 -19.15 81.61 -68.21
C ASP A 4 -20.12 81.52 -69.41
N GLU A 5 -19.83 80.60 -70.33
CA GLU A 5 -20.70 80.26 -71.47
C GLU A 5 -21.97 79.52 -71.00
N PRO A 6 -23.13 79.73 -71.65
CA PRO A 6 -24.35 79.02 -71.31
C PRO A 6 -24.25 77.56 -71.77
N HIS A 7 -24.25 76.62 -70.82
CA HIS A 7 -24.33 75.19 -71.10
C HIS A 7 -25.52 74.87 -72.01
N THR A 8 -25.26 74.12 -73.07
CA THR A 8 -26.31 73.64 -73.96
C THR A 8 -27.22 72.65 -73.23
N PRO A 9 -28.51 72.54 -73.59
CA PRO A 9 -29.44 71.63 -72.92
C PRO A 9 -29.00 70.16 -73.00
N GLU A 10 -28.21 69.77 -74.01
CA GLU A 10 -27.65 68.43 -74.15
C GLU A 10 -26.50 68.16 -73.16
N GLU A 11 -25.66 69.15 -72.86
CA GLU A 11 -24.60 69.04 -71.85
C GLU A 11 -25.17 68.91 -70.43
N LEU A 12 -26.24 69.65 -70.12
CA LEU A 12 -26.93 69.55 -68.83
C LEU A 12 -27.61 68.17 -68.65
N LEU A 13 -28.18 67.58 -69.71
CA LEU A 13 -28.73 66.23 -69.66
C LEU A 13 -27.65 65.16 -69.45
N THR A 14 -26.49 65.33 -70.09
CA THR A 14 -25.35 64.42 -69.94
C THR A 14 -24.79 64.47 -68.52
N LEU A 15 -24.61 65.67 -67.94
CA LEU A 15 -24.19 65.84 -66.55
C LEU A 15 -25.21 65.23 -65.57
N LEU A 16 -26.51 65.41 -65.80
CA LEU A 16 -27.54 64.83 -64.95
C LEU A 16 -27.53 63.28 -65.01
N SER A 17 -27.23 62.70 -66.17
CA SER A 17 -27.07 61.25 -66.34
C SER A 17 -25.84 60.73 -65.59
N MET A 18 -24.69 61.41 -65.73
CA MET A 18 -23.45 61.04 -65.03
C MET A 18 -23.62 61.11 -63.51
N VAL A 19 -24.27 62.15 -62.98
CA VAL A 19 -24.55 62.29 -61.54
C VAL A 19 -25.48 61.18 -61.04
N ARG A 20 -26.44 60.71 -61.86
CA ARG A 20 -27.30 59.58 -61.51
C ARG A 20 -26.53 58.26 -61.49
N GLU A 21 -25.67 58.02 -62.47
CA GLU A 21 -24.83 56.82 -62.52
C GLU A 21 -23.82 56.79 -61.36
N GLU A 22 -23.19 57.91 -61.03
CA GLU A 22 -22.27 58.06 -59.90
C GLU A 22 -22.96 57.74 -58.57
N LYS A 23 -24.16 58.28 -58.32
CA LYS A 23 -24.95 57.96 -57.12
C LYS A 23 -25.31 56.49 -57.00
N VAL A 24 -25.60 55.82 -58.13
CA VAL A 24 -25.88 54.37 -58.16
C VAL A 24 -24.61 53.57 -57.82
N VAL A 25 -23.45 54.00 -58.29
CA VAL A 25 -22.16 53.38 -57.95
C VAL A 25 -21.81 53.63 -56.47
N GLU A 26 -22.04 54.85 -55.97
CA GLU A 26 -21.80 55.26 -54.60
C GLU A 26 -22.66 54.46 -53.59
N GLU A 27 -23.95 54.26 -53.89
CA GLU A 27 -24.84 53.43 -53.08
C GLU A 27 -24.43 51.94 -53.11
N LYS A 28 -23.99 51.44 -54.27
CA LYS A 28 -23.50 50.05 -54.39
C LYS A 28 -22.21 49.83 -53.59
N MET A 29 -21.28 50.79 -53.57
CA MET A 29 -20.06 50.67 -52.76
C MET A 29 -20.36 50.79 -51.27
N LYS A 30 -21.24 51.69 -50.83
CA LYS A 30 -21.69 51.80 -49.43
C LYS A 30 -22.33 50.49 -48.94
N LYS A 31 -23.23 49.89 -49.75
CA LYS A 31 -23.87 48.60 -49.43
C LYS A 31 -22.86 47.44 -49.37
N LYS A 32 -21.84 47.43 -50.22
CA LYS A 32 -20.75 46.43 -50.17
C LYS A 32 -19.89 46.58 -48.92
N ILE A 33 -19.57 47.81 -48.51
CA ILE A 33 -18.78 48.09 -47.30
C ILE A 33 -19.58 47.68 -46.05
N ALA A 34 -20.86 48.07 -45.95
CA ALA A 34 -21.74 47.70 -44.85
C ALA A 34 -21.92 46.17 -44.71
N LYS A 35 -22.01 45.44 -45.83
CA LYS A 35 -22.09 43.97 -45.81
C LYS A 35 -20.76 43.33 -45.34
N LYS A 36 -19.62 43.89 -45.73
CA LYS A 36 -18.30 43.40 -45.30
C LYS A 36 -18.05 43.65 -43.81
N THR A 37 -18.42 44.83 -43.29
CA THR A 37 -18.27 45.13 -41.86
C THR A 37 -19.18 44.27 -40.98
N GLY A 38 -20.43 44.00 -41.39
CA GLY A 38 -21.32 43.10 -40.64
C GLY A 38 -20.85 41.63 -40.59
N ASP A 39 -20.29 41.11 -41.68
CA ASP A 39 -19.71 39.74 -41.70
C ASP A 39 -18.43 39.66 -40.85
N VAL A 40 -17.61 40.72 -40.83
CA VAL A 40 -16.43 40.79 -39.95
C VAL A 40 -16.82 40.85 -38.47
N GLU A 41 -17.87 41.60 -38.12
CA GLU A 41 -18.32 41.73 -36.73
C GLU A 41 -18.93 40.42 -36.18
N THR A 42 -19.75 39.75 -36.99
CA THR A 42 -20.32 38.44 -36.62
C THR A 42 -19.25 37.36 -36.47
N ARG A 43 -18.20 37.40 -37.30
CA ARG A 43 -17.04 36.50 -37.14
C ARG A 43 -16.26 36.80 -35.87
N LYS A 44 -16.00 38.07 -35.54
CA LYS A 44 -15.33 38.46 -34.30
C LYS A 44 -16.11 38.01 -33.06
N GLN A 45 -17.42 38.22 -33.04
CA GLN A 45 -18.28 37.82 -31.92
C GLN A 45 -18.26 36.29 -31.70
N LYS A 46 -18.22 35.52 -32.79
CA LYS A 46 -18.13 34.05 -32.70
C LYS A 46 -16.78 33.54 -32.21
N VAL A 47 -15.69 34.26 -32.53
CA VAL A 47 -14.35 33.95 -31.99
C VAL A 47 -14.30 34.23 -30.49
N LEU A 48 -14.80 35.39 -30.04
CA LEU A 48 -14.88 35.70 -28.61
C LEU A 48 -15.69 34.67 -27.82
N GLN A 49 -16.86 34.23 -28.33
CA GLN A 49 -17.64 33.18 -27.67
C GLN A 49 -16.89 31.86 -27.55
N MET A 50 -16.12 31.49 -28.58
CA MET A 50 -15.33 30.26 -28.56
C MET A 50 -14.18 30.34 -27.53
N GLU A 51 -13.53 31.50 -27.41
CA GLU A 51 -12.48 31.75 -26.42
C GLU A 51 -13.04 31.72 -24.98
N ASP A 52 -14.23 32.31 -24.75
CA ASP A 52 -14.92 32.28 -23.46
C ASP A 52 -15.31 30.84 -23.06
N ASP A 53 -15.82 30.04 -24.02
CA ASP A 53 -16.18 28.64 -23.79
C ASP A 53 -14.95 27.77 -23.50
N GLU A 54 -13.83 28.02 -24.18
CA GLU A 54 -12.55 27.35 -23.93
C GLU A 54 -11.99 27.69 -22.55
N HIS A 55 -12.02 28.97 -22.15
CA HIS A 55 -11.61 29.42 -20.82
C HIS A 55 -12.46 28.77 -19.73
N LYS A 56 -13.78 28.70 -19.92
CA LYS A 56 -14.71 28.07 -18.98
C LYS A 56 -14.47 26.56 -18.85
N LEU A 57 -14.13 25.88 -19.94
CA LEU A 57 -13.75 24.47 -19.91
C LEU A 57 -12.44 24.27 -19.15
N GLN A 58 -11.46 25.15 -19.36
CA GLN A 58 -10.18 25.10 -18.65
C GLN A 58 -10.35 25.32 -17.14
N GLU A 59 -11.17 26.29 -16.73
CA GLU A 59 -11.50 26.55 -15.33
C GLU A 59 -12.21 25.35 -14.69
N LEU A 60 -13.16 24.71 -15.39
CA LEU A 60 -13.85 23.52 -14.89
C LEU A 60 -12.91 22.33 -14.69
N LEU A 61 -11.93 22.14 -15.59
CA LEU A 61 -10.90 21.13 -15.44
C LEU A 61 -9.96 21.43 -14.27
N GLN A 62 -9.62 22.70 -14.04
CA GLN A 62 -8.81 23.11 -12.91
C GLN A 62 -9.55 22.89 -11.59
N LYS A 63 -10.82 23.32 -11.51
CA LYS A 63 -11.67 23.11 -10.34
C LYS A 63 -11.83 21.62 -10.01
N ARG A 64 -12.02 20.76 -11.02
CA ARG A 64 -12.06 19.30 -10.83
C ARG A 64 -10.77 18.77 -10.22
N ARG A 65 -9.60 19.27 -10.64
CA ARG A 65 -8.30 18.85 -10.05
C ARG A 65 -8.17 19.30 -8.61
N GLU A 66 -8.61 20.52 -8.29
CA GLU A 66 -8.58 21.06 -6.92
C GLU A 66 -9.50 20.26 -6.00
N ASP A 67 -10.72 19.95 -6.43
CA ASP A 67 -11.67 19.10 -5.68
C ASP A 67 -11.10 17.70 -5.44
N GLU A 68 -10.47 17.08 -6.45
CA GLU A 68 -9.83 15.77 -6.31
C GLU A 68 -8.65 15.80 -5.31
N GLN A 69 -7.88 16.89 -5.29
CA GLN A 69 -6.83 17.08 -4.28
C GLN A 69 -7.39 17.30 -2.88
N GLN A 70 -8.49 18.05 -2.76
CA GLN A 70 -9.16 18.28 -1.49
C GLN A 70 -9.70 16.96 -0.92
N ASP A 71 -10.32 16.12 -1.76
CA ASP A 71 -10.83 14.80 -1.35
C ASP A 71 -9.69 13.85 -0.95
N LYS A 72 -8.57 13.86 -1.68
CA LYS A 72 -7.36 13.13 -1.28
C LYS A 72 -6.85 13.61 0.08
N GLY A 73 -6.82 14.93 0.29
CA GLY A 73 -6.44 15.53 1.56
C GLY A 73 -7.35 15.09 2.73
N ARG A 74 -8.68 15.08 2.51
CA ARG A 74 -9.66 14.60 3.50
C ARG A 74 -9.45 13.12 3.84
N LYS A 75 -9.27 12.26 2.83
CA LYS A 75 -9.00 10.82 3.03
C LYS A 75 -7.71 10.57 3.81
N ILE A 76 -6.63 11.31 3.50
CA ILE A 76 -5.36 11.18 4.22
C ILE A 76 -5.50 11.64 5.67
N ALA A 77 -6.22 12.73 5.92
CA ALA A 77 -6.47 13.22 7.28
C ALA A 77 -7.30 12.21 8.10
N GLU A 78 -8.30 11.58 7.50
CA GLU A 78 -9.13 10.55 8.12
C GLU A 78 -8.33 9.28 8.45
N LEU A 79 -7.51 8.79 7.50
CA LEU A 79 -6.60 7.65 7.73
C LEU A 79 -5.59 7.95 8.85
N LYS A 80 -5.03 9.16 8.88
CA LYS A 80 -4.10 9.58 9.94
C LYS A 80 -4.77 9.58 11.31
N LYS A 81 -6.02 10.07 11.39
CA LYS A 81 -6.80 10.08 12.62
C LYS A 81 -7.12 8.67 13.11
N LEU A 82 -7.45 7.75 12.21
CA LEU A 82 -7.71 6.35 12.54
C LEU A 82 -6.44 5.65 13.05
N ALA A 83 -5.30 5.88 12.39
CA ALA A 83 -4.01 5.33 12.82
C ALA A 83 -3.57 5.86 14.20
N GLU A 84 -3.79 7.15 14.48
CA GLU A 84 -3.53 7.75 15.79
C GLU A 84 -4.43 7.13 16.88
N GLN A 85 -5.71 6.92 16.58
CA GLN A 85 -6.64 6.29 17.51
C GLN A 85 -6.21 4.85 17.86
N GLN A 86 -5.79 4.06 16.86
CA GLN A 86 -5.26 2.71 17.09
C GLN A 86 -3.99 2.71 17.94
N GLN A 87 -3.07 3.66 17.72
CA GLN A 87 -1.86 3.77 18.56
C GLN A 87 -2.20 4.13 20.00
N VAL A 88 -3.14 5.04 20.22
CA VAL A 88 -3.60 5.41 21.57
C VAL A 88 -4.25 4.23 22.28
N GLU A 89 -5.08 3.46 21.58
CA GLU A 89 -5.73 2.26 22.13
C GLU A 89 -4.70 1.18 22.48
N GLN A 90 -3.74 0.90 21.59
CA GLN A 90 -2.66 -0.04 21.85
C GLN A 90 -1.77 0.42 23.02
N ALA A 91 -1.52 1.72 23.16
CA ALA A 91 -0.77 2.28 24.29
C ALA A 91 -1.54 2.13 25.61
N LYS A 92 -2.85 2.35 25.61
CA LYS A 92 -3.72 2.13 26.78
C LYS A 92 -3.75 0.65 27.18
N GLU A 93 -3.86 -0.26 26.22
CA GLU A 93 -3.82 -1.70 26.48
C GLU A 93 -2.47 -2.13 27.08
N ARG A 94 -1.36 -1.63 26.54
CA ARG A 94 -0.02 -1.88 27.10
C ARG A 94 0.13 -1.35 28.52
N SER A 95 -0.41 -0.16 28.81
CA SER A 95 -0.40 0.42 30.15
C SER A 95 -1.23 -0.40 31.14
N HIS A 96 -2.46 -0.80 30.76
CA HIS A 96 -3.32 -1.63 31.59
C HIS A 96 -2.67 -2.98 31.90
N LYS A 97 -2.08 -3.63 30.89
CA LYS A 97 -1.38 -4.91 31.03
C LYS A 97 -0.13 -4.82 31.91
N GLN A 98 0.59 -3.70 31.89
CA GLN A 98 1.71 -3.46 32.81
C GLN A 98 1.22 -3.24 34.25
N GLN A 99 0.12 -2.51 34.43
CA GLN A 99 -0.46 -2.28 35.74
C GLN A 99 -0.98 -3.58 36.39
N GLU A 100 -1.62 -4.46 35.61
CA GLU A 100 -2.04 -5.80 36.08
C GLU A 100 -0.86 -6.68 36.48
N LYS A 101 0.21 -6.69 35.68
CA LYS A 101 1.45 -7.42 36.03
C LYS A 101 2.08 -6.89 37.32
N GLY A 102 2.07 -5.57 37.54
CA GLY A 102 2.56 -4.96 38.77
C GLY A 102 1.76 -5.40 40.00
N LYS A 103 0.43 -5.42 39.89
CA LYS A 103 -0.46 -5.89 40.98
C LYS A 103 -0.28 -7.39 41.26
N ALA A 104 -0.11 -8.21 40.23
CA ALA A 104 0.11 -9.65 40.38
C ALA A 104 1.47 -9.96 41.07
N LEU A 105 2.52 -9.23 40.72
CA LEU A 105 3.82 -9.35 41.39
C LEU A 105 3.76 -8.90 42.85
N HIS A 106 3.02 -7.84 43.15
CA HIS A 106 2.83 -7.37 44.53
C HIS A 106 2.14 -8.42 45.40
N LEU A 107 1.06 -9.03 44.90
CA LEU A 107 0.36 -10.13 45.58
C LEU A 107 1.24 -11.37 45.78
N GLN A 108 2.10 -11.69 44.81
CA GLN A 108 3.06 -12.80 44.96
C GLN A 108 4.08 -12.53 46.08
N MET A 109 4.58 -11.30 46.17
CA MET A 109 5.55 -10.92 47.19
C MET A 109 4.91 -10.89 48.59
N GLU A 110 3.67 -10.42 48.70
CA GLU A 110 2.89 -10.45 49.94
C GLU A 110 2.62 -11.89 50.42
N LEU A 111 2.23 -12.79 49.51
CA LEU A 111 2.07 -14.22 49.82
C LEU A 111 3.39 -14.87 50.27
N ALA A 112 4.53 -14.52 49.64
CA ALA A 112 5.84 -15.04 50.02
C ALA A 112 6.24 -14.59 51.43
N VAL A 113 6.01 -13.32 51.78
CA VAL A 113 6.28 -12.79 53.12
C VAL A 113 5.43 -13.52 54.17
N VAL A 114 4.14 -13.72 53.91
CA VAL A 114 3.24 -14.46 54.83
C VAL A 114 3.68 -15.91 55.01
N THR A 115 4.14 -16.58 53.94
CA THR A 115 4.64 -17.96 54.05
C THR A 115 5.95 -18.06 54.81
N GLU A 116 6.85 -17.08 54.67
CA GLU A 116 8.09 -17.02 55.45
C GLU A 116 7.82 -16.72 56.92
N GLU A 117 6.84 -15.86 57.23
CA GLU A 117 6.40 -15.61 58.61
C GLU A 117 5.76 -16.85 59.26
N GLU A 118 4.94 -17.62 58.54
CA GLU A 118 4.40 -18.90 59.04
C GLU A 118 5.49 -19.96 59.25
N GLU A 119 6.48 -20.05 58.36
CA GLU A 119 7.59 -21.00 58.51
C GLU A 119 8.48 -20.63 59.71
N ASN A 120 8.73 -19.33 59.90
CA ASN A 120 9.50 -18.84 61.04
C ASN A 120 8.75 -19.07 62.37
N GLN A 121 7.43 -18.85 62.43
CA GLN A 121 6.63 -19.16 63.62
C GLN A 121 6.63 -20.67 63.94
N LYS A 122 6.53 -21.54 62.92
CA LYS A 122 6.60 -23.01 63.12
C LYS A 122 7.98 -23.48 63.60
N LYS A 123 9.06 -22.85 63.14
CA LYS A 123 10.42 -23.14 63.63
C LYS A 123 10.64 -22.62 65.05
N GLU A 124 10.04 -21.50 65.41
CA GLU A 124 10.12 -20.93 66.77
C GLU A 124 9.32 -21.77 67.78
N GLU A 125 8.17 -22.34 67.39
CA GLU A 125 7.40 -23.29 68.22
C GLU A 125 8.07 -24.66 68.37
N GLN A 126 8.91 -25.11 67.42
CA GLN A 126 9.66 -26.38 67.51
C GLN A 126 11.00 -26.25 68.27
N SER A 127 11.53 -25.04 68.45
CA SER A 127 12.84 -24.81 69.09
C SER A 127 12.92 -25.07 70.61
N PRO A 128 11.85 -25.03 71.44
CA PRO A 128 12.00 -25.33 72.87
C PRO A 128 12.22 -26.82 73.16
N GLU A 129 11.81 -27.71 72.25
CA GLU A 129 11.72 -29.15 72.53
C GLU A 129 13.04 -29.91 72.26
N GLU A 130 13.93 -29.37 71.41
CA GLU A 130 15.24 -29.99 71.10
C GLU A 130 16.40 -29.49 72.00
N GLN A 131 16.22 -28.41 72.76
CA GLN A 131 17.32 -27.75 73.46
C GLN A 131 17.70 -28.39 74.82
N GLU A 132 16.93 -29.38 75.32
CA GLU A 132 17.23 -30.11 76.56
C GLU A 132 18.09 -31.38 76.38
N ARG A 133 18.35 -31.82 75.16
CA ARG A 133 19.21 -32.99 74.91
C ARG A 133 20.42 -32.62 74.09
N GLN A 134 21.48 -32.13 74.75
CA GLN A 134 22.87 -32.58 74.58
C GLN A 134 23.90 -31.48 74.90
N GLN A 135 24.66 -31.71 75.96
CA GLN A 135 26.04 -31.25 76.17
C GLN A 135 26.79 -32.39 76.90
N PRO A 136 28.14 -32.41 76.96
CA PRO A 136 29.12 -32.25 75.88
C PRO A 136 30.27 -33.29 75.99
N ARG A 137 31.05 -33.55 74.92
CA ARG A 137 32.45 -34.01 75.08
C ARG A 137 33.39 -33.47 73.99
N GLU A 138 34.43 -32.80 74.45
CA GLU A 138 35.60 -32.30 73.73
C GLU A 138 36.52 -33.43 73.24
N ASN A 139 37.20 -33.26 72.09
CA ASN A 139 38.64 -32.99 72.05
C ASN A 139 39.23 -32.89 70.63
N LYS A 140 40.38 -32.19 70.58
CA LYS A 140 41.14 -31.57 69.48
C LYS A 140 41.76 -32.56 68.47
N THR A 141 42.03 -32.13 67.23
CA THR A 141 43.37 -31.90 66.58
C THR A 141 43.18 -31.51 65.09
N LYS A 142 43.98 -30.56 64.56
CA LYS A 142 43.98 -30.06 63.14
C LYS A 142 45.09 -30.74 62.26
N PRO A 143 45.38 -30.34 61.00
CA PRO A 143 45.09 -31.04 59.73
C PRO A 143 46.42 -31.37 58.96
N PRO A 144 46.60 -31.59 57.62
CA PRO A 144 45.96 -30.92 56.45
C PRO A 144 45.59 -31.79 55.22
N GLU A 145 44.84 -31.13 54.31
CA GLU A 145 44.81 -31.24 52.84
C GLU A 145 44.69 -32.61 52.14
N SER A 146 43.58 -32.86 51.44
CA SER A 146 43.31 -32.35 50.07
C SER A 146 42.14 -33.11 49.40
N VAL A 147 41.48 -32.41 48.48
CA VAL A 147 40.53 -32.85 47.42
C VAL A 147 39.18 -33.50 47.79
N ALA A 148 38.20 -32.60 47.97
CA ALA A 148 36.87 -32.50 47.36
C ALA A 148 36.03 -33.77 47.01
N ILE A 149 34.90 -33.90 47.73
CA ILE A 149 33.49 -34.03 47.25
C ILE A 149 33.22 -35.21 46.26
N VAL A 150 32.74 -36.43 46.61
CA VAL A 150 31.54 -36.92 47.36
C VAL A 150 30.22 -36.49 46.64
N PRO A 151 29.09 -37.26 46.58
CA PRO A 151 28.85 -38.72 46.51
C PRO A 151 27.51 -39.17 45.78
N ARG A 152 27.14 -40.46 45.99
CA ARG A 152 25.80 -41.12 46.08
C ARG A 152 25.15 -41.57 44.74
N LYS A 153 25.01 -42.89 44.49
CA LYS A 153 24.02 -43.87 45.01
C LYS A 153 22.55 -43.55 44.62
N TRP A 154 21.96 -44.36 43.73
CA TRP A 154 20.68 -45.07 44.00
C TRP A 154 20.42 -46.21 43.01
N LEU A 155 19.75 -47.25 43.51
CA LEU A 155 19.41 -48.54 42.90
C LEU A 155 17.98 -48.54 42.31
N ASN A 156 17.79 -49.31 41.24
CA ASN A 156 16.62 -50.08 40.77
C ASN A 156 15.32 -50.14 41.62
N ILE A 157 14.15 -50.13 40.95
CA ILE A 157 12.96 -50.97 41.25
C ILE A 157 11.92 -50.95 40.11
N THR A 158 11.44 -52.15 39.79
CA THR A 158 10.39 -52.59 38.85
C THR A 158 8.97 -52.24 39.32
N VAL A 159 7.98 -52.17 38.42
CA VAL A 159 6.65 -52.85 38.50
C VAL A 159 5.65 -52.25 37.50
N GLU A 160 5.04 -53.15 36.74
CA GLU A 160 3.91 -52.95 35.83
C GLU A 160 2.59 -52.65 36.57
N LYS A 161 1.65 -51.95 35.90
CA LYS A 161 0.25 -52.41 35.74
C LYS A 161 -0.58 -51.45 34.88
N SER A 162 -1.21 -52.01 33.86
CA SER A 162 -2.41 -51.51 33.18
C SER A 162 -3.62 -51.39 34.14
N PRO A 163 -4.70 -50.72 33.70
CA PRO A 163 -5.92 -51.51 33.54
C PRO A 163 -6.71 -51.23 32.25
N VAL A 164 -7.52 -52.24 31.96
CA VAL A 164 -8.51 -52.44 30.90
C VAL A 164 -9.83 -51.72 31.24
N SER A 165 -10.72 -51.62 30.23
CA SER A 165 -12.19 -51.41 30.29
C SER A 165 -12.62 -50.03 29.75
N ASP A 166 -13.67 -49.86 28.93
CA ASP A 166 -14.76 -50.73 28.52
C ASP A 166 -15.33 -50.23 27.17
N SER A 167 -15.94 -51.16 26.46
CA SER A 167 -16.71 -51.00 25.22
C SER A 167 -17.93 -50.08 25.37
N TYR A 168 -18.19 -49.24 24.36
CA TYR A 168 -19.55 -48.94 23.85
C TYR A 168 -19.44 -48.35 22.44
N GLN A 169 -19.80 -49.17 21.44
CA GLN A 169 -19.88 -48.79 20.04
C GLN A 169 -21.32 -48.36 19.74
N GLY A 170 -21.53 -47.05 19.61
CA GLY A 170 -22.75 -46.49 19.02
C GLY A 170 -22.49 -46.13 17.55
N PRO A 171 -23.49 -46.20 16.65
CA PRO A 171 -23.31 -45.76 15.27
C PRO A 171 -23.14 -44.24 15.24
N PRO A 172 -22.11 -43.67 14.59
CA PRO A 172 -22.01 -42.23 14.49
C PRO A 172 -23.14 -41.74 13.57
N LEU A 173 -24.08 -41.00 14.17
CA LEU A 173 -25.05 -40.20 13.45
C LEU A 173 -24.27 -39.30 12.49
N GLY A 174 -24.55 -39.44 11.18
CA GLY A 174 -23.80 -38.80 10.12
C GLY A 174 -23.62 -37.31 10.36
N SER A 175 -22.39 -36.91 10.69
CA SER A 175 -21.95 -35.54 10.51
C SER A 175 -22.11 -35.24 9.03
N LYS A 176 -23.03 -34.33 8.70
CA LYS A 176 -22.90 -33.60 7.44
C LYS A 176 -21.60 -32.82 7.57
N GLU A 177 -20.50 -33.42 7.15
CA GLU A 177 -19.29 -32.69 6.81
C GLU A 177 -19.76 -31.47 6.00
N PRO A 178 -19.38 -30.25 6.40
CA PRO A 178 -19.45 -29.14 5.49
C PRO A 178 -18.69 -29.64 4.27
N ARG A 179 -19.40 -29.82 3.15
CA ARG A 179 -18.75 -30.01 1.86
C ARG A 179 -18.04 -28.70 1.60
N PHE A 180 -16.85 -28.54 2.18
CA PHE A 180 -15.89 -27.59 1.70
C PHE A 180 -15.79 -27.91 0.21
N PRO A 181 -16.16 -26.97 -0.67
CA PRO A 181 -15.90 -27.17 -2.07
C PRO A 181 -14.45 -27.60 -2.17
N LYS A 182 -14.17 -28.60 -3.00
CA LYS A 182 -12.83 -29.12 -3.25
C LYS A 182 -12.08 -28.01 -4.00
N VAL A 183 -11.78 -26.92 -3.31
CA VAL A 183 -11.06 -25.77 -3.82
C VAL A 183 -9.69 -26.32 -4.11
N ASN A 184 -9.37 -26.39 -5.39
CA ASN A 184 -8.06 -26.81 -5.82
C ASN A 184 -7.03 -25.93 -5.09
N PRO A 185 -6.12 -26.51 -4.28
CA PRO A 185 -5.12 -25.73 -3.53
C PRO A 185 -4.17 -24.96 -4.45
N ASN A 186 -4.21 -25.24 -5.76
CA ASN A 186 -3.48 -24.52 -6.78
C ASN A 186 -4.28 -23.44 -7.53
N ASN A 187 -5.57 -23.29 -7.28
CA ASN A 187 -6.38 -22.24 -7.89
C ASN A 187 -6.15 -20.89 -7.19
N TYR A 188 -5.45 -19.98 -7.86
CA TYR A 188 -5.29 -18.60 -7.39
C TYR A 188 -6.55 -17.74 -7.62
N GLY A 189 -7.61 -18.32 -8.19
CA GLY A 189 -8.83 -17.63 -8.60
C GLY A 189 -8.55 -16.41 -9.49
N LEU A 190 -7.57 -16.59 -10.37
CA LEU A 190 -7.37 -15.78 -11.58
C LEU A 190 -8.34 -16.24 -12.68
N ASP A 191 -9.47 -16.83 -12.30
CA ASP A 191 -10.44 -17.27 -13.28
C ASP A 191 -11.05 -16.03 -13.95
N LEU A 192 -11.45 -16.17 -15.22
CA LEU A 192 -11.92 -15.06 -16.04
C LEU A 192 -13.29 -14.53 -15.60
N ASN A 193 -13.75 -14.93 -14.42
CA ASN A 193 -15.01 -14.47 -13.88
C ASN A 193 -14.80 -13.03 -13.43
N SER A 194 -15.62 -12.13 -13.97
CA SER A 194 -15.52 -10.68 -13.74
C SER A 194 -15.86 -10.25 -12.31
N ASP A 195 -16.07 -11.21 -11.42
CA ASP A 195 -16.13 -10.98 -9.99
C ASP A 195 -14.69 -10.92 -9.50
N ASP A 196 -14.06 -9.74 -9.68
CA ASP A 196 -12.73 -9.35 -9.22
C ASP A 196 -12.68 -9.34 -7.68
N SER A 197 -12.99 -10.49 -7.08
CA SER A 197 -12.66 -10.82 -5.72
C SER A 197 -11.16 -11.00 -5.69
N THR A 198 -10.47 -9.86 -5.62
CA THR A 198 -9.10 -9.77 -5.14
C THR A 198 -8.96 -10.69 -3.92
N ASP A 199 -7.83 -11.41 -3.85
CA ASP A 199 -7.49 -12.24 -2.68
C ASP A 199 -7.69 -11.40 -1.42
N ASP A 200 -8.48 -11.90 -0.47
CA ASP A 200 -8.70 -11.19 0.79
C ASP A 200 -7.34 -11.05 1.47
N GLU A 201 -6.82 -9.82 1.55
CA GLU A 201 -5.50 -9.54 2.11
C GLU A 201 -5.37 -10.03 3.57
N SER A 202 -6.50 -10.14 4.28
CA SER A 202 -6.57 -10.65 5.65
C SER A 202 -6.62 -12.18 5.73
N GLN A 203 -6.93 -12.86 4.62
CA GLN A 203 -7.06 -14.31 4.53
C GLN A 203 -6.47 -14.81 3.20
N PRO A 204 -5.13 -14.85 3.07
CA PRO A 204 -4.49 -15.28 1.84
C PRO A 204 -4.94 -16.70 1.48
N ARG A 205 -5.39 -16.90 0.23
CA ARG A 205 -5.87 -18.20 -0.26
C ARG A 205 -4.87 -19.34 -0.06
N LYS A 206 -3.58 -19.04 0.01
CA LYS A 206 -2.51 -20.01 0.26
C LYS A 206 -1.63 -19.57 1.42
N PRO A 207 -1.14 -20.53 2.24
CA PRO A 207 -0.12 -20.22 3.22
C PRO A 207 1.15 -19.72 2.52
N ILE A 208 1.85 -18.79 3.16
CA ILE A 208 3.10 -18.24 2.64
C ILE A 208 4.14 -19.37 2.58
N PRO A 209 4.80 -19.59 1.43
CA PRO A 209 5.82 -20.62 1.34
C PRO A 209 7.05 -20.25 2.18
N VAL A 210 7.78 -21.27 2.65
CA VAL A 210 8.91 -21.10 3.57
C VAL A 210 9.99 -20.14 3.03
N TRP A 211 10.28 -20.21 1.72
CA TRP A 211 11.28 -19.34 1.10
C TRP A 211 10.87 -17.87 1.10
N ALA A 212 9.57 -17.58 1.12
CA ALA A 212 9.03 -16.22 1.16
C ALA A 212 8.82 -15.72 2.60
N THR A 213 9.30 -16.47 3.61
CA THR A 213 9.10 -16.16 5.03
C THR A 213 10.38 -15.60 5.66
N GLY A 214 10.27 -14.43 6.28
CA GLY A 214 11.23 -13.84 7.23
C GLY A 214 12.71 -14.10 6.93
N ALA A 215 13.34 -14.96 7.75
CA ALA A 215 14.77 -15.23 7.68
C ALA A 215 15.23 -15.85 6.35
N GLN A 216 14.45 -16.77 5.77
CA GLN A 216 14.82 -17.43 4.51
C GLN A 216 14.82 -16.44 3.34
N LEU A 217 13.76 -15.60 3.27
CA LEU A 217 13.66 -14.54 2.28
C LEU A 217 14.82 -13.54 2.42
N ASN A 218 15.10 -13.08 3.64
CA ASN A 218 16.18 -12.14 3.91
C ASN A 218 17.55 -12.71 3.50
N GLN A 219 17.80 -13.99 3.78
CA GLN A 219 19.04 -14.66 3.36
C GLN A 219 19.14 -14.72 1.83
N ALA A 220 18.07 -15.11 1.14
CA ALA A 220 18.04 -15.22 -0.32
C ALA A 220 18.23 -13.86 -1.01
N VAL A 221 17.55 -12.82 -0.55
CA VAL A 221 17.67 -11.45 -1.06
C VAL A 221 19.07 -10.91 -0.83
N THR A 222 19.63 -11.10 0.37
CA THR A 222 21.01 -10.69 0.69
C THR A 222 22.01 -11.40 -0.23
N TYR A 223 21.83 -12.70 -0.45
CA TYR A 223 22.69 -13.48 -1.33
C TYR A 223 22.62 -12.99 -2.78
N GLN A 224 21.41 -12.73 -3.32
CA GLN A 224 21.21 -12.20 -4.67
C GLN A 224 21.80 -10.80 -4.84
N TYR A 225 21.75 -9.97 -3.79
CA TYR A 225 22.35 -8.63 -3.81
C TYR A 225 23.88 -8.67 -3.96
N TYR A 226 24.54 -9.54 -3.18
CA TYR A 226 26.01 -9.66 -3.25
C TYR A 226 26.49 -10.53 -4.41
N ASN A 227 25.63 -11.38 -4.97
CA ASN A 227 25.94 -12.26 -6.10
C ASN A 227 24.92 -12.04 -7.21
N PRO A 228 24.97 -10.89 -7.92
CA PRO A 228 23.99 -10.58 -8.95
C PRO A 228 24.13 -11.58 -10.12
N PRO A 229 23.05 -12.30 -10.49
CA PRO A 229 23.08 -13.19 -11.65
C PRO A 229 23.15 -12.38 -12.96
N ASN A 230 23.60 -13.01 -14.04
CA ASN A 230 23.55 -12.39 -15.36
C ASN A 230 22.10 -12.39 -15.88
N ILE A 231 21.43 -11.24 -15.71
CA ILE A 231 20.02 -11.01 -16.06
C ILE A 231 19.77 -11.22 -17.56
N GLU A 232 20.72 -10.87 -18.43
CA GLU A 232 20.59 -11.05 -19.89
C GLU A 232 20.56 -12.53 -20.27
N THR A 233 21.38 -13.36 -19.62
CA THR A 233 21.35 -14.82 -19.85
C THR A 233 20.12 -15.48 -19.23
N LEU A 234 19.63 -14.95 -18.11
CA LEU A 234 18.53 -15.54 -17.36
C LEU A 234 17.16 -15.24 -18.01
N PHE A 235 16.94 -14.00 -18.48
CA PHE A 235 15.65 -13.55 -19.02
C PHE A 235 15.70 -13.20 -20.51
N GLY A 236 16.88 -13.03 -21.09
CA GLY A 236 17.02 -12.68 -22.50
C GLY A 236 16.57 -11.25 -22.84
N LEU A 237 16.29 -11.04 -24.12
CA LEU A 237 15.79 -9.77 -24.63
C LEU A 237 14.29 -9.62 -24.34
N ILE A 238 13.89 -8.45 -23.84
CA ILE A 238 12.47 -8.14 -23.61
C ILE A 238 11.79 -7.92 -24.97
N ILE A 239 10.87 -8.82 -25.31
CA ILE A 239 10.10 -8.77 -26.56
C ILE A 239 9.04 -7.67 -26.45
N SER A 240 8.86 -6.90 -27.53
CA SER A 240 7.77 -5.91 -27.61
C SER A 240 6.41 -6.62 -27.61
N PRO A 241 5.54 -6.35 -26.62
CA PRO A 241 4.27 -7.04 -26.50
C PRO A 241 3.33 -6.64 -27.65
N LYS A 242 2.86 -7.64 -28.39
CA LYS A 242 1.81 -7.46 -29.39
C LYS A 242 0.45 -7.55 -28.71
N LEU A 243 -0.24 -6.41 -28.62
CA LEU A 243 -1.55 -6.34 -27.97
C LEU A 243 -2.61 -7.19 -28.71
N GLU A 244 -2.43 -7.39 -30.01
CA GLU A 244 -3.25 -8.30 -30.81
C GLU A 244 -3.18 -9.75 -30.33
N ASP A 245 -1.98 -10.23 -30.01
CA ASP A 245 -1.74 -11.61 -29.55
C ASP A 245 -2.17 -11.80 -28.10
N ILE A 246 -1.98 -10.79 -27.25
CA ILE A 246 -2.34 -10.85 -25.82
C ILE A 246 -3.86 -10.83 -25.62
N PHE A 247 -4.56 -9.95 -26.34
CA PHE A 247 -6.00 -9.74 -26.17
C PHE A 247 -6.85 -10.46 -27.21
N TYR A 248 -6.22 -11.15 -28.17
CA TYR A 248 -6.88 -11.81 -29.31
C TYR A 248 -7.87 -10.89 -30.04
N LYS A 249 -7.53 -9.61 -30.13
CA LYS A 249 -8.38 -8.55 -30.70
C LYS A 249 -7.54 -7.61 -31.54
N ASN A 250 -8.04 -7.24 -32.71
CA ASN A 250 -7.40 -6.20 -33.52
C ASN A 250 -8.12 -4.86 -33.31
N LYS A 251 -7.50 -3.95 -32.55
CA LYS A 251 -8.02 -2.59 -32.31
C LYS A 251 -7.11 -1.56 -32.96
N PRO A 252 -7.64 -0.54 -33.66
CA PRO A 252 -6.83 0.54 -34.23
C PRO A 252 -5.92 1.22 -33.20
N ARG A 253 -6.38 1.35 -31.94
CA ARG A 253 -5.60 1.92 -30.84
C ARG A 253 -4.30 1.16 -30.54
N TYR A 254 -4.21 -0.13 -30.83
CA TYR A 254 -3.00 -0.92 -30.58
C TYR A 254 -1.83 -0.50 -31.48
N PHE A 255 -2.13 0.06 -32.66
CA PHE A 255 -1.12 0.52 -33.63
C PHE A 255 -0.94 2.04 -33.62
N LYS A 256 -1.94 2.78 -33.13
CA LYS A 256 -1.85 4.24 -33.00
C LYS A 256 -1.03 4.59 -31.77
N ARG A 257 0.20 5.05 -32.01
CA ARG A 257 1.14 5.50 -30.99
C ARG A 257 1.27 7.03 -30.98
N THR A 258 1.40 7.61 -29.80
CA THR A 258 1.76 9.03 -29.61
C THR A 258 3.24 9.15 -29.23
N SER A 259 3.71 10.34 -28.84
CA SER A 259 5.11 10.58 -28.45
C SER A 259 5.65 9.63 -27.37
N SER A 260 4.80 8.99 -26.56
CA SER A 260 5.18 7.98 -25.57
C SER A 260 5.80 6.70 -26.14
N ALA A 261 5.67 6.50 -27.45
CA ALA A 261 6.26 5.38 -28.16
C ALA A 261 7.69 5.62 -28.67
N VAL A 262 8.10 6.87 -28.72
CA VAL A 262 9.37 7.30 -29.30
C VAL A 262 10.36 7.51 -28.16
N TRP A 263 11.20 6.51 -27.93
CA TRP A 263 12.27 6.57 -26.94
C TRP A 263 13.58 6.94 -27.65
N HIS A 264 14.16 8.07 -27.27
CA HIS A 264 15.43 8.57 -27.84
C HIS A 264 16.67 7.96 -27.17
N SER A 265 16.48 7.28 -26.04
CA SER A 265 17.51 6.49 -25.38
C SER A 265 17.42 5.05 -25.88
N PRO A 266 18.55 4.38 -26.15
CA PRO A 266 18.53 2.96 -26.48
C PRO A 266 17.91 2.18 -25.32
N PRO A 267 17.11 1.14 -25.58
CA PRO A 267 16.75 0.20 -24.52
C PRO A 267 18.06 -0.31 -23.94
N LEU A 268 18.26 -0.15 -22.62
CA LEU A 268 19.49 -0.56 -21.98
C LEU A 268 19.75 -2.04 -22.35
N PRO A 269 20.91 -2.38 -22.95
CA PRO A 269 21.33 -3.77 -23.01
C PRO A 269 21.55 -4.17 -21.55
N GLY A 270 20.61 -4.96 -21.01
CA GLY A 270 20.65 -5.45 -19.64
C GLY A 270 20.80 -4.36 -18.59
N THR A 271 19.69 -3.86 -18.05
CA THR A 271 19.58 -3.30 -16.69
C THR A 271 20.92 -2.83 -16.07
N LYS A 272 21.46 -1.69 -16.52
CA LYS A 272 22.45 -1.01 -15.69
C LYS A 272 21.71 -0.57 -14.44
N SER A 273 22.00 -1.26 -13.35
CA SER A 273 21.53 -0.97 -12.01
C SER A 273 22.01 0.43 -11.61
N THR A 274 21.29 1.45 -12.04
CA THR A 274 21.39 2.83 -11.55
C THR A 274 20.10 3.24 -10.85
N LEU A 275 19.39 2.28 -10.24
CA LEU A 275 18.56 2.58 -9.08
C LEU A 275 19.53 2.62 -7.90
N GLY A 276 19.69 3.82 -7.35
CA GLY A 276 20.77 4.18 -6.43
C GLY A 276 20.91 3.26 -5.24
N LEU A 277 22.14 3.13 -4.75
CA LEU A 277 22.46 2.51 -3.46
C LEU A 277 21.43 2.92 -2.40
N PRO A 278 20.59 2.01 -1.90
CA PRO A 278 20.00 2.21 -0.59
C PRO A 278 21.11 1.97 0.45
N TYR A 279 21.55 3.06 1.08
CA TYR A 279 22.00 3.11 2.47
C TYR A 279 22.59 1.81 3.07
N ASN A 280 23.92 1.72 3.05
CA ASN A 280 24.79 1.10 4.07
C ASN A 280 24.15 0.03 4.98
N LEU A 281 23.98 -1.20 4.48
CA LEU A 281 24.00 -2.37 5.36
C LEU A 281 25.45 -2.56 5.82
N LYS A 282 25.77 -2.05 7.02
CA LYS A 282 27.04 -2.30 7.69
C LYS A 282 27.25 -3.80 7.79
N LYS A 283 28.35 -4.29 7.22
CA LYS A 283 28.86 -5.62 7.51
C LYS A 283 29.23 -5.66 8.99
N TYR A 284 28.57 -6.53 9.74
CA TYR A 284 29.04 -7.01 11.04
C TYR A 284 29.76 -8.33 10.82
#